data_AF-A0A7V8WKC7-F1
#
_entry.id   AF-A0A7V8WKC7-F1
#
_cell.length_a   1.000
_cell.length_b   1.000
_cell.length_c   1.000
_cell.angle_alpha   90.00
_cell.angle_beta   90.00
_cell.angle_gamma   90.00
#
_symmetry.space_group_name_H-M   'P 1'
#
loop_
_entity.id
_entity.type
_entity.pdbx_description
1 polymer ?
#
loop_
_entity_poly.entity_id
_entity_poly.type
_entity_poly.pdbx_seq_one_letter_code
_entity_poly.pdbx_strand_id
1 'polypeptide(L)'
;MLRGGFDTVIVPWDVCVQDGTLLAEELRPILEMDSKLSSFYLSVNRSAWSFMREHPKGPGVDGVSHPDSLMMAMAIDRRVIAASDPFFVDVECAGELTRGYSAVDLMGFTDQPPNAEVVLRADREQFTEMRIQVLATA
;
A
#
# COMPACT_ATOMS: atom_id res chain seq x y z
N MET A 1 2.70 -1.20 19.31
CA MET A 1 3.72 -0.48 18.51
C MET A 1 3.60 1.02 18.65
N LEU A 2 2.47 1.66 18.28
CA LEU A 2 2.32 3.13 18.32
C LEU A 2 2.51 3.79 19.71
N ARG A 3 2.30 3.05 20.80
CA ARG A 3 2.58 3.48 22.17
C ARG A 3 3.96 3.06 22.69
N GLY A 4 4.77 2.43 21.84
CA GLY A 4 6.07 1.84 22.19
C GLY A 4 7.26 2.78 22.02
N GLY A 5 7.07 3.98 21.48
CA GLY A 5 8.15 4.96 21.26
C GLY A 5 9.08 4.64 20.09
N PHE A 6 8.64 3.83 19.14
CA PHE A 6 9.41 3.52 17.93
C PHE A 6 9.26 4.64 16.89
N ASP A 7 10.32 4.89 16.13
CA ASP A 7 10.22 5.65 14.89
C ASP A 7 9.38 4.84 13.89
N THR A 8 8.16 5.32 13.62
CA THR A 8 7.12 4.53 12.96
C THR A 8 6.64 5.25 11.71
N VAL A 9 6.63 4.53 10.58
CA VAL A 9 5.99 4.96 9.33
C VAL A 9 4.76 4.10 9.09
N ILE A 10 3.61 4.73 8.84
CA ILE A 10 2.34 4.07 8.52
C ILE A 10 2.03 4.31 7.06
N VAL A 11 1.75 3.23 6.32
CA VAL A 11 1.19 3.27 4.97
C VAL A 11 -0.29 2.89 5.04
N PRO A 12 -1.22 3.87 5.02
CA PRO A 12 -2.65 3.59 5.15
C PRO A 12 -3.20 2.80 3.96
N TRP A 13 -4.28 2.06 4.19
CA TRP A 13 -4.98 1.33 3.14
C TRP A 13 -5.45 2.23 2.00
N ASP A 14 -5.88 3.46 2.29
CA ASP A 14 -6.33 4.42 1.27
C ASP A 14 -5.21 4.73 0.26
N VAL A 15 -3.96 4.87 0.72
CA VAL A 15 -2.80 5.04 -0.17
C VAL A 15 -2.56 3.77 -1.00
N CYS A 16 -2.70 2.59 -0.41
CA CYS A 16 -2.57 1.32 -1.13
C CYS A 16 -3.62 1.17 -2.24
N VAL A 17 -4.86 1.58 -1.98
CA VAL A 17 -5.92 1.56 -2.99
C VAL A 17 -5.64 2.58 -4.09
N GLN A 18 -5.31 3.82 -3.70
CA GLN A 18 -5.19 4.93 -4.63
C GLN A 18 -3.92 4.86 -5.50
N ASP A 19 -2.77 4.60 -4.88
CA ASP A 19 -1.46 4.70 -5.51
C ASP A 19 -0.76 3.32 -5.63
N GLY A 20 -1.19 2.31 -4.88
CA GLY A 20 -0.63 0.95 -4.88
C GLY A 20 -1.39 -0.09 -5.71
N THR A 21 -2.52 0.28 -6.31
CA THR A 21 -3.28 -0.57 -7.23
C THR A 21 -2.82 -0.37 -8.65
N LEU A 22 -2.47 -1.46 -9.32
CA LEU A 22 -2.15 -1.44 -10.74
C LEU A 22 -3.22 -2.10 -11.57
N LEU A 23 -3.63 -1.37 -12.60
CA LEU A 23 -4.64 -1.77 -13.54
C LEU A 23 -4.03 -2.70 -14.59
N ALA A 24 -4.89 -3.46 -15.26
CA ALA A 24 -4.48 -4.43 -16.27
C ALA A 24 -3.51 -3.85 -17.33
N GLU A 25 -3.70 -2.58 -17.72
CA GLU A 25 -2.84 -1.87 -18.66
C GLU A 25 -1.41 -1.63 -18.15
N GLU A 26 -1.25 -1.33 -16.86
CA GLU A 26 0.05 -1.15 -16.21
C GLU A 26 0.71 -2.49 -15.87
N LEU A 27 -0.09 -3.55 -15.76
CA LEU A 27 0.39 -4.91 -15.60
C LEU A 27 0.83 -5.54 -16.94
N ARG A 28 0.47 -4.94 -18.09
CA ARG A 28 0.82 -5.47 -19.43
C ARG A 28 2.31 -5.78 -19.60
N PRO A 29 3.26 -4.91 -19.21
CA PRO A 29 4.68 -5.25 -19.31
C PRO A 29 5.06 -6.52 -18.52
N ILE A 30 4.38 -6.82 -17.42
CA ILE A 30 4.61 -8.03 -16.61
C ILE A 30 3.92 -9.25 -17.23
N LEU A 31 2.72 -9.07 -17.80
CA LEU A 31 2.01 -10.13 -18.53
C LEU A 31 2.79 -10.62 -19.75
N GLU A 32 3.49 -9.72 -20.42
CA GLU A 32 4.31 -9.99 -21.60
C GLU A 32 5.74 -10.43 -21.24
N MET A 33 6.12 -10.33 -19.95
CA MET A 33 7.45 -10.68 -19.47
C MET A 33 7.60 -12.20 -19.33
N ASP A 34 8.61 -12.77 -19.99
CA ASP A 34 8.95 -14.20 -19.90
C ASP A 34 10.11 -14.44 -18.91
N SER A 35 9.88 -14.15 -17.63
CA SER A 35 10.82 -14.44 -16.55
C SER A 35 10.20 -15.41 -15.54
N LYS A 36 11.06 -16.05 -14.73
CA LYS A 36 10.58 -16.93 -13.65
C LYS A 36 9.81 -16.12 -12.61
N LEU A 37 10.28 -14.91 -12.31
CA LEU A 37 9.66 -14.03 -11.31
C LEU A 37 8.34 -13.44 -11.80
N SER A 38 8.20 -13.07 -13.08
CA SER A 38 6.91 -12.63 -13.64
C SER A 38 5.88 -13.76 -13.58
N SER A 39 6.28 -14.97 -13.97
CA SER A 39 5.43 -16.16 -13.89
C SER A 39 4.98 -16.46 -12.46
N PHE A 40 5.91 -16.39 -11.51
CA PHE A 40 5.61 -16.54 -10.08
C PHE A 40 4.64 -15.45 -9.58
N TYR A 41 4.94 -14.18 -9.90
CA TYR A 41 4.12 -13.03 -9.52
C TYR A 41 2.67 -13.17 -10.00
N LEU A 42 2.46 -13.53 -11.27
CA LEU A 42 1.12 -13.74 -11.83
C LEU A 42 0.41 -14.93 -11.17
N SER A 43 1.15 -15.99 -10.83
CA SER A 43 0.58 -17.15 -10.15
C SER A 43 0.07 -16.81 -8.75
N VAL A 44 0.85 -16.11 -7.94
CA VAL A 44 0.49 -15.81 -6.54
C VAL A 44 -0.58 -14.72 -6.43
N ASN A 45 -0.63 -13.78 -7.38
CA ASN A 45 -1.62 -12.70 -7.38
C ASN A 45 -2.95 -13.07 -8.06
N ARG A 46 -3.05 -14.26 -8.70
CA ARG A 46 -4.25 -14.69 -9.44
C ARG A 46 -5.54 -14.55 -8.63
N SER A 47 -5.54 -15.02 -7.39
CA SER A 47 -6.73 -14.98 -6.53
C SER A 47 -7.09 -13.55 -6.11
N ALA A 48 -6.09 -12.71 -5.81
CA ALA A 48 -6.32 -11.30 -5.48
C ALA A 48 -6.90 -10.54 -6.69
N TRP A 49 -6.39 -10.81 -7.89
CA TRP A 49 -6.90 -10.20 -9.12
C TRP A 49 -8.34 -10.64 -9.42
N SER A 50 -8.66 -11.94 -9.34
CA SER A 50 -10.05 -12.42 -9.53
C SER A 50 -10.98 -11.83 -8.46
N PHE A 51 -10.54 -11.72 -7.21
CA PHE A 51 -11.32 -11.03 -6.17
C PHE A 51 -11.60 -9.57 -6.55
N MET A 52 -10.59 -8.84 -7.00
CA MET A 52 -10.73 -7.43 -7.35
C MET A 52 -11.65 -7.19 -8.55
N ARG A 53 -11.59 -8.07 -9.56
CA ARG A 53 -12.31 -7.92 -10.83
C ARG A 53 -13.73 -8.48 -10.79
N GLU A 54 -13.93 -9.66 -10.19
CA GLU A 54 -15.12 -10.48 -10.46
C GLU A 54 -15.96 -10.74 -9.21
N HIS A 55 -15.38 -10.66 -8.01
CA HIS A 55 -16.09 -11.06 -6.81
C HIS A 55 -17.16 -10.02 -6.42
N PRO A 56 -18.39 -10.42 -6.03
CA PRO A 56 -19.47 -9.48 -5.70
C PRO A 56 -19.19 -8.55 -4.52
N LYS A 57 -18.23 -8.93 -3.66
CA LYS A 57 -17.73 -8.09 -2.55
C LYS A 57 -16.40 -7.39 -2.87
N GLY A 58 -15.89 -7.57 -4.08
CA GLY A 58 -14.68 -6.92 -4.56
C GLY A 58 -14.96 -5.50 -5.07
N PRO A 59 -13.90 -4.70 -5.28
CA PRO A 59 -14.00 -3.33 -5.79
C PRO A 59 -14.53 -3.21 -7.23
N GLY A 60 -14.59 -4.30 -8.02
CA GLY A 60 -15.00 -4.26 -9.42
C GLY A 60 -13.97 -3.58 -10.33
N VAL A 61 -12.69 -3.67 -9.97
CA VAL A 61 -11.57 -3.05 -10.67
C VAL A 61 -10.72 -4.13 -11.33
N ASP A 62 -10.41 -3.95 -12.61
CA ASP A 62 -9.50 -4.85 -13.32
C ASP A 62 -8.03 -4.49 -13.01
N GLY A 63 -7.58 -4.94 -11.84
CA GLY A 63 -6.24 -4.68 -11.34
C GLY A 63 -5.93 -5.44 -10.06
N VAL A 64 -4.74 -5.20 -9.52
CA VAL A 64 -4.25 -5.81 -8.27
C VAL A 64 -3.67 -4.74 -7.35
N SER A 65 -4.09 -4.75 -6.08
CA SER A 65 -3.54 -3.89 -5.02
C SER A 65 -2.32 -4.54 -4.36
N HIS A 66 -1.32 -3.72 -4.02
CA HIS A 66 -0.03 -4.21 -3.53
C HIS A 66 0.39 -3.52 -2.22
N PRO A 67 -0.36 -3.65 -1.12
CA PRO A 67 -0.08 -2.93 0.11
C PRO A 67 1.33 -3.21 0.65
N ASP A 68 1.69 -4.49 0.75
CA ASP A 68 2.97 -4.90 1.33
C ASP A 68 4.14 -4.55 0.41
N SER A 69 4.01 -4.77 -0.90
CA SER A 69 5.07 -4.43 -1.85
C SER A 69 5.26 -2.92 -1.97
N LEU A 70 4.20 -2.12 -1.84
CA LEU A 70 4.29 -0.66 -1.81
C LEU A 70 5.05 -0.18 -0.57
N MET A 71 4.70 -0.70 0.61
CA MET A 71 5.42 -0.40 1.85
C MET A 71 6.89 -0.81 1.76
N MET A 72 7.19 -1.99 1.21
CA MET A 72 8.57 -2.43 1.01
C MET A 72 9.33 -1.55 0.02
N ALA A 73 8.69 -1.09 -1.06
CA ALA A 73 9.31 -0.16 -2.00
C ALA A 73 9.68 1.16 -1.31
N MET A 74 8.80 1.70 -0.45
CA MET A 74 9.08 2.90 0.35
C MET A 74 10.21 2.69 1.36
N ALA A 75 10.31 1.49 1.95
CA ALA A 75 11.39 1.15 2.87
C ALA A 75 12.75 1.03 2.16
N ILE A 76 12.77 0.55 0.91
CA ILE A 76 13.98 0.45 0.08
C ILE A 76 14.38 1.83 -0.48
N ASP A 77 13.41 2.59 -0.98
CA ASP A 77 13.62 3.90 -1.59
C ASP A 77 12.53 4.89 -1.14
N ARG A 78 12.92 5.78 -0.24
CA ARG A 78 12.00 6.79 0.32
C ARG A 78 11.45 7.76 -0.72
N ARG A 79 12.02 7.84 -1.93
CA ARG A 79 11.46 8.68 -3.02
C ARG A 79 10.08 8.20 -3.48
N VAL A 80 9.74 6.94 -3.22
CA VAL A 80 8.39 6.39 -3.45
C VAL A 80 7.35 7.07 -2.55
N ILE A 81 7.75 7.68 -1.42
CA ILE A 81 6.86 8.50 -0.58
C ILE A 81 6.76 9.88 -1.21
N ALA A 82 5.67 10.15 -1.93
CA ALA A 82 5.44 11.43 -2.59
C ALA A 82 4.93 12.52 -1.63
N ALA A 83 4.17 12.12 -0.60
CA ALA A 83 3.77 12.99 0.49
C ALA A 83 3.55 12.18 1.78
N SER A 84 4.02 12.73 2.90
CA SER A 84 3.80 12.22 4.24
C SER A 84 3.93 13.36 5.25
N ASP A 85 3.32 13.17 6.42
CA ASP A 85 3.42 14.14 7.51
C ASP A 85 3.39 13.41 8.87
N PRO A 86 3.99 14.00 9.92
CA PRO A 86 3.93 13.46 11.26
C PRO A 86 2.56 13.72 11.90
N PHE A 87 1.91 12.67 12.39
CA PHE A 87 0.64 12.78 13.12
C PHE A 87 0.64 12.00 14.42
N PHE A 88 -0.26 12.40 15.32
CA PHE A 88 -0.68 11.51 16.39
C PHE A 88 -1.68 10.49 15.84
N VAL A 89 -1.42 9.21 16.10
CA VAL A 89 -2.25 8.09 15.69
C VAL A 89 -2.52 7.18 16.88
N ASP A 90 -3.80 6.85 17.11
CA ASP A 90 -4.21 5.83 18.08
C ASP A 90 -5.12 4.78 17.44
N VAL A 91 -5.27 3.63 18.09
CA VAL A 91 -6.11 2.53 17.61
C VAL A 91 -7.32 2.36 18.52
N GLU A 92 -8.51 2.51 17.95
CA GLU A 92 -9.76 2.25 18.67
C GLU A 92 -9.88 0.76 19.04
N CYS A 93 -10.09 0.45 20.32
CA CYS A 93 -10.03 -0.93 20.82
C CYS A 93 -11.33 -1.42 21.50
N ALA A 94 -12.30 -0.54 21.72
CA ALA A 94 -13.49 -0.81 22.54
C ALA A 94 -14.81 -0.74 21.76
N GLY A 95 -14.92 0.13 20.75
CA GLY A 95 -16.16 0.34 20.00
C GLY A 95 -16.66 -0.89 19.23
N GLU A 96 -17.97 -1.05 19.09
CA GLU A 96 -18.56 -2.16 18.33
C GLU A 96 -18.33 -2.03 16.81
N LEU A 97 -18.45 -0.81 16.29
CA LEU A 97 -18.38 -0.52 14.85
C LEU A 97 -16.97 -0.13 14.38
N THR A 98 -16.13 0.39 15.26
CA THR A 98 -14.86 1.05 14.93
C THR A 98 -13.63 0.38 15.54
N ARG A 99 -13.79 -0.79 16.18
CA ARG A 99 -12.65 -1.54 16.70
C ARG A 99 -11.64 -1.83 15.59
N GLY A 100 -10.38 -1.47 15.84
CA GLY A 100 -9.27 -1.59 14.89
C GLY A 100 -9.04 -0.36 14.02
N TYR A 101 -9.90 0.66 14.11
CA TYR A 101 -9.73 1.90 13.36
C TYR A 101 -8.50 2.66 13.83
N SER A 102 -7.66 3.09 12.89
CA SER A 102 -6.52 3.97 13.15
C SER A 102 -6.99 5.42 13.07
N ALA A 103 -7.19 6.05 14.23
CA ALA A 103 -7.60 7.44 14.32
C ALA A 103 -6.37 8.34 14.17
N VAL A 104 -6.32 9.09 13.06
CA VAL A 104 -5.24 10.02 12.74
C VAL A 104 -5.70 11.44 13.04
N ASP A 105 -4.97 12.17 13.89
CA ASP A 105 -5.29 13.56 14.23
C ASP A 105 -4.78 14.53 13.16
N LEU A 106 -5.49 14.58 12.02
CA LEU A 106 -5.12 15.39 10.86
C LEU A 106 -5.10 16.91 11.14
N MET A 107 -5.87 17.37 12.14
CA MET A 107 -6.05 18.79 12.46
C MET A 107 -5.35 19.22 13.75
N GLY A 108 -4.71 18.29 14.47
CA GLY A 108 -4.02 18.56 15.73
C GLY A 108 -4.96 18.90 16.90
N PHE A 109 -6.21 18.41 16.90
CA PHE A 109 -7.20 18.74 17.93
C PHE A 109 -7.06 17.93 19.21
N THR A 110 -6.22 16.90 19.23
CA THR A 110 -6.05 16.03 20.40
C THR A 110 -5.01 16.56 21.40
N ASP A 111 -4.28 17.62 21.04
CA ASP A 111 -3.13 18.18 21.78
C ASP A 111 -2.05 17.12 22.12
N GLN A 112 -2.04 15.99 21.40
CA GLN A 112 -1.03 14.95 21.55
C GLN A 112 0.15 15.19 20.59
N PRO A 113 1.40 14.89 21.00
CA PRO A 113 2.53 14.95 20.09
C PRO A 113 2.42 13.83 19.03
N PRO A 114 2.91 14.07 17.80
CA PRO A 114 2.99 13.02 16.79
C PRO A 114 3.77 11.80 17.26
N ASN A 115 3.28 10.60 16.90
CA ASN A 115 3.92 9.32 17.22
C ASN A 115 4.20 8.45 15.98
N ALA A 116 3.81 8.90 14.80
CA ALA A 116 4.11 8.25 13.54
C ALA A 116 4.18 9.25 12.38
N GLU A 117 5.00 8.93 11.38
CA GLU A 117 4.89 9.49 10.04
C GLU A 117 3.78 8.73 9.29
N VAL A 118 2.77 9.44 8.78
CA VAL A 118 1.70 8.83 7.98
C VAL A 118 1.91 9.20 6.52
N VAL A 119 2.01 8.19 5.67
CA VAL A 119 2.08 8.38 4.22
C VAL A 119 0.71 8.82 3.70
N LEU A 120 0.70 9.89 2.91
CA LEU A 120 -0.49 10.47 2.32
C LEU A 120 -0.57 10.19 0.81
N ARG A 121 0.59 10.04 0.14
CA ARG A 121 0.70 9.74 -1.29
C ARG A 121 1.93 8.91 -1.61
N ALA A 122 1.80 8.02 -2.59
CA ALA A 122 2.94 7.32 -3.18
C ALA A 122 3.21 7.75 -4.63
N ASP A 123 4.48 7.72 -5.04
CA ASP A 123 4.87 7.83 -6.43
C ASP A 123 4.62 6.47 -7.13
N ARG A 124 3.48 6.42 -7.84
CA ARG A 124 3.01 5.22 -8.54
C ARG A 124 3.91 4.81 -9.70
N GLU A 125 4.50 5.78 -10.40
CA GLU A 125 5.38 5.51 -11.53
C GLU A 125 6.67 4.86 -11.03
N GLN A 126 7.30 5.46 -10.02
CA GLN A 126 8.50 4.91 -9.41
C GLN A 126 8.25 3.53 -8.79
N PHE A 127 7.12 3.36 -8.08
CA PHE A 127 6.74 2.05 -7.53
C PHE A 127 6.61 0.97 -8.64
N THR A 128 5.98 1.34 -9.76
CA THR A 128 5.80 0.42 -10.90
C THR A 128 7.12 0.07 -11.55
N GLU A 129 8.00 1.04 -11.75
CA GLU A 129 9.34 0.83 -12.32
C GLU A 129 10.18 -0.10 -11.46
N MET A 130 10.26 0.14 -10.15
CA MET A 130 11.00 -0.71 -9.20
C MET A 130 10.56 -2.18 -9.30
N ARG A 131 9.25 -2.42 -9.42
CA ARG A 131 8.73 -3.79 -9.54
C ARG A 131 9.08 -4.42 -10.88
N ILE A 132 8.94 -3.70 -12.00
CA ILE A 132 9.32 -4.20 -13.32
C ILE A 132 10.80 -4.59 -13.34
N GLN A 133 11.67 -3.76 -12.75
CA GLN A 133 13.10 -4.05 -12.64
C GLN A 133 13.35 -5.34 -11.85
N VAL A 134 12.70 -5.53 -10.69
CA VAL A 134 12.85 -6.76 -9.89
C VAL A 134 12.37 -7.98 -10.67
N LEU A 135 11.19 -7.91 -11.29
CA LEU A 135 10.61 -9.05 -12.01
C LEU A 135 11.39 -9.42 -13.28
N ALA A 136 12.11 -8.46 -13.88
CA ALA A 136 12.99 -8.72 -15.02
C ALA A 136 14.28 -9.46 -14.65
N THR A 137 14.58 -9.60 -13.35
CA THR A 137 15.77 -10.32 -12.87
C THR A 137 15.52 -11.84 -12.93
N ALA A 138 16.48 -12.59 -13.50
CA ALA A 138 16.37 -13.98 -13.94
C ALA A 138 15.96 -15.02 -12.88
#